data_AF-A0A4R4A8L0-F1
#
_entry.id   AF-A0A4R4A8L0-F1
#
_cell.length_a   1.000
_cell.length_b   1.000
_cell.length_c   1.000
_cell.angle_alpha   90.00
_cell.angle_beta   90.00
_cell.angle_gamma   90.00
#
_symmetry.space_group_name_H-M   'P 1'
#
loop_
_entity.id
_entity.type
_entity.pdbx_description
1 polymer ?
#
loop_
_entity_poly.entity_id
_entity_poly.type
_entity_poly.pdbx_seq_one_letter_code
_entity_poly.pdbx_strand_id
1 'polypeptide(L)'
;MKTLTISLAAATALTANVASAGLMYLNLPDNSYDATRFIGAPDANTMTGTFSEFGYSQLLATSIYDFTDGSVAGSFFDTNDPATLASYGIPTSGTALDGVSTVDLVMPNCPLGQCDIDALSPLVPPLATDNEGFLQTWDLQVEYTFYGDLDASGPTYTSGTFDVYFNDLNDDTNDRLVLTGELTGSLLSPANLYLYFDITFVVDNFLFIQDDNGVFVDAFDKLSAGGTPTLELDTNVDPPIPTPDQLLLVAGPSGPAAVRQQPLDGSVTGSIPEPATLGLLGAGLLGIGFAGSRRRKHA
;
A
#
# COMPACT_ATOMS: atom_id res chain seq x y z
N MET A 1 52.49 -14.43 -26.95
CA MET A 1 52.05 -14.15 -25.57
C MET A 1 50.58 -13.76 -25.64
N LYS A 2 49.69 -14.61 -25.13
CA LYS A 2 48.24 -14.37 -25.09
C LYS A 2 47.92 -13.77 -23.72
N THR A 3 47.48 -12.53 -23.68
CA THR A 3 47.03 -11.85 -22.48
C THR A 3 45.60 -12.30 -22.18
N LEU A 4 45.40 -13.01 -21.06
CA LEU A 4 44.08 -13.32 -20.52
C LEU A 4 43.53 -12.07 -19.81
N THR A 5 42.43 -11.53 -20.32
CA THR A 5 41.59 -10.57 -19.59
C THR A 5 40.61 -11.36 -18.75
N ILE A 6 40.79 -11.34 -17.42
CA ILE A 6 39.83 -11.90 -16.46
C ILE A 6 38.81 -10.79 -16.18
N SER A 7 37.63 -10.89 -16.78
CA SER A 7 36.49 -10.05 -16.46
C SER A 7 35.83 -10.61 -15.19
N LEU A 8 36.02 -9.92 -14.06
CA LEU A 8 35.34 -10.24 -12.81
C LEU A 8 33.95 -9.60 -12.86
N ALA A 9 32.94 -10.39 -13.27
CA ALA A 9 31.54 -10.01 -13.12
C ALA A 9 31.16 -10.18 -11.65
N ALA A 10 31.11 -9.07 -10.90
CA ALA A 10 30.49 -9.04 -9.59
C ALA A 10 28.98 -9.04 -9.77
N ALA A 11 28.36 -10.21 -9.65
CA ALA A 11 26.92 -10.33 -9.47
C ALA A 11 26.59 -9.76 -8.08
N THR A 12 26.10 -8.53 -8.03
CA THR A 12 25.41 -7.99 -6.86
C THR A 12 24.11 -8.75 -6.71
N ALA A 13 24.15 -9.83 -5.93
CA ALA A 13 22.95 -10.41 -5.34
C ALA A 13 22.38 -9.36 -4.37
N LEU A 14 21.37 -8.62 -4.82
CA LEU A 14 20.44 -7.93 -3.95
C LEU A 14 19.70 -9.01 -3.16
N THR A 15 20.23 -9.37 -2.00
CA THR A 15 19.46 -10.09 -1.00
C THR A 15 18.49 -9.08 -0.42
N ALA A 16 17.24 -9.08 -0.91
CA ALA A 16 16.14 -8.46 -0.20
C ALA A 16 16.09 -9.12 1.19
N ASN A 17 16.42 -8.36 2.23
CA ASN A 17 16.07 -8.77 3.58
C ASN A 17 14.54 -8.72 3.61
N VAL A 18 13.92 -9.89 3.76
CA VAL A 18 12.47 -10.00 3.97
C VAL A 18 12.22 -9.43 5.35
N ALA A 19 11.76 -8.19 5.43
CA ALA A 19 11.26 -7.63 6.68
C ALA A 19 10.00 -8.41 7.05
N SER A 20 9.91 -8.86 8.31
CA SER A 20 8.70 -9.50 8.82
C SER A 20 7.66 -8.42 9.13
N ALA A 21 6.38 -8.69 8.87
CA ALA A 21 5.29 -7.82 9.31
C ALA A 21 5.39 -7.60 10.84
N GLY A 22 5.46 -6.33 11.25
CA GLY A 22 5.56 -5.91 12.65
C GLY A 22 4.19 -5.58 13.23
N LEU A 23 4.07 -5.60 14.56
CA LEU A 23 2.92 -5.00 15.23
C LEU A 23 2.90 -3.49 15.01
N MET A 24 1.73 -2.90 14.99
CA MET A 24 1.49 -1.48 14.76
C MET A 24 0.57 -0.91 15.85
N TYR A 25 0.65 0.39 16.05
CA TYR A 25 -0.41 1.16 16.69
C TYR A 25 -0.53 2.53 16.03
N LEU A 26 -1.70 3.15 16.16
CA LEU A 26 -1.94 4.52 15.75
C LEU A 26 -1.95 5.42 16.97
N ASN A 27 -1.42 6.63 16.82
CA ASN A 27 -1.47 7.64 17.86
C ASN A 27 -2.08 8.93 17.32
N LEU A 28 -3.08 9.43 18.02
CA LEU A 28 -3.77 10.67 17.72
C LEU A 28 -3.13 11.84 18.49
N PRO A 29 -3.25 13.08 18.00
CA PRO A 29 -2.70 14.25 18.69
C PRO A 29 -3.28 14.49 20.09
N ASP A 30 -4.54 14.12 20.29
CA ASP A 30 -5.27 14.26 21.56
C ASP A 30 -6.44 13.28 21.62
N ASN A 31 -7.11 13.22 22.77
CA ASN A 31 -8.24 12.32 23.02
C ASN A 31 -9.60 12.95 22.67
N SER A 32 -9.64 14.16 22.09
CA SER A 32 -10.90 14.80 21.69
C SER A 32 -11.56 14.05 20.54
N TYR A 33 -10.76 13.34 19.73
CA TYR A 33 -11.23 12.40 18.71
C TYR A 33 -12.04 11.22 19.28
N ASP A 34 -12.02 10.96 20.60
CA ASP A 34 -12.84 9.90 21.23
C ASP A 34 -14.03 10.48 22.05
N ALA A 35 -14.12 11.81 22.20
CA ALA A 35 -14.91 12.44 23.25
C ALA A 35 -16.45 12.48 23.01
N THR A 36 -16.95 12.03 21.85
CA THR A 36 -18.32 12.37 21.41
C THR A 36 -19.22 11.20 21.01
N ARG A 37 -18.69 10.01 20.66
CA ARG A 37 -19.51 8.85 20.24
C ARG A 37 -19.05 7.49 20.81
N PHE A 38 -18.58 7.46 22.04
CA PHE A 38 -18.10 6.21 22.64
C PHE A 38 -19.23 5.26 23.10
N ILE A 39 -19.14 3.98 22.74
CA ILE A 39 -19.89 2.90 23.40
C ILE A 39 -18.98 2.22 24.45
N GLY A 40 -18.99 2.72 25.70
CA GLY A 40 -18.25 2.15 26.84
C GLY A 40 -17.75 3.19 27.86
N ALA A 41 -16.64 2.92 28.57
CA ALA A 41 -15.89 3.92 29.34
C ALA A 41 -14.84 4.65 28.48
N PRO A 42 -14.86 6.00 28.38
CA PRO A 42 -13.85 6.76 27.64
C PRO A 42 -12.44 6.41 28.12
N ASP A 43 -11.53 6.10 27.20
CA ASP A 43 -10.10 6.03 27.52
C ASP A 43 -9.48 7.42 27.38
N ALA A 44 -8.54 7.74 28.26
CA ALA A 44 -7.81 9.00 28.25
C ALA A 44 -6.49 8.91 27.46
N ASN A 45 -6.15 7.74 26.94
CA ASN A 45 -5.03 7.56 26.02
C ASN A 45 -5.35 8.19 24.64
N THR A 46 -4.31 8.32 23.84
CA THR A 46 -4.39 8.81 22.45
C THR A 46 -3.97 7.72 21.46
N MET A 47 -3.65 6.53 21.97
CA MET A 47 -2.96 5.48 21.25
C MET A 47 -3.85 4.28 21.15
N THR A 48 -3.95 3.69 19.96
CA THR A 48 -4.58 2.40 19.81
C THR A 48 -3.86 1.27 20.50
N GLY A 49 -4.65 0.25 20.80
CA GLY A 49 -4.13 -1.07 21.04
C GLY A 49 -3.27 -1.51 19.87
N THR A 50 -2.42 -2.50 20.15
CA THR A 50 -1.54 -3.04 19.12
C THR A 50 -2.32 -3.93 18.16
N PHE A 51 -2.13 -3.72 16.86
CA PHE A 51 -2.68 -4.53 15.79
C PHE A 51 -1.57 -5.02 14.86
N SER A 52 -1.84 -5.99 13.99
CA SER A 52 -0.86 -6.54 13.03
C SER A 52 -1.17 -6.17 11.58
N GLU A 53 -2.41 -5.79 11.29
CA GLU A 53 -2.85 -5.49 9.92
C GLU A 53 -4.00 -4.47 9.91
N PHE A 54 -4.00 -3.60 8.91
CA PHE A 54 -5.17 -2.85 8.49
C PHE A 54 -6.02 -3.79 7.63
N GLY A 55 -7.28 -4.02 7.99
CA GLY A 55 -8.22 -4.79 7.19
C GLY A 55 -9.12 -3.88 6.38
N TYR A 56 -9.53 -4.35 5.20
CA TYR A 56 -10.61 -3.75 4.42
C TYR A 56 -11.44 -4.85 3.77
N SER A 57 -12.74 -4.62 3.69
CA SER A 57 -13.67 -5.45 2.94
C SER A 57 -14.46 -4.60 1.96
N GLN A 58 -14.74 -5.18 0.80
CA GLN A 58 -15.49 -4.52 -0.28
C GLN A 58 -14.91 -3.17 -0.74
N LEU A 59 -13.58 -3.00 -0.65
CA LEU A 59 -12.91 -1.85 -1.24
C LEU A 59 -13.12 -1.93 -2.76
N LEU A 60 -13.76 -0.90 -3.35
CA LEU A 60 -14.16 -0.99 -4.75
C LEU A 60 -12.99 -0.62 -5.66
N ALA A 61 -12.43 -1.61 -6.35
CA ALA A 61 -11.42 -1.39 -7.37
C ALA A 61 -12.04 -1.20 -8.74
N THR A 62 -11.57 -0.17 -9.46
CA THR A 62 -11.89 0.02 -10.88
C THR A 62 -10.64 -0.15 -11.72
N SER A 63 -10.61 -1.18 -12.55
CA SER A 63 -9.55 -1.39 -13.54
C SER A 63 -9.93 -0.76 -14.86
N ILE A 64 -9.00 0.02 -15.43
CA ILE A 64 -9.16 0.73 -16.70
C ILE A 64 -8.02 0.30 -17.64
N TYR A 65 -8.38 -0.44 -18.69
CA TYR A 65 -7.46 -0.95 -19.70
C TYR A 65 -7.46 -0.03 -20.92
N ASP A 66 -6.27 0.29 -21.44
CA ASP A 66 -6.14 0.89 -22.77
C ASP A 66 -6.69 -0.11 -23.80
N PHE A 67 -7.70 0.32 -24.58
CA PHE A 67 -8.34 -0.51 -25.59
C PHE A 67 -8.20 0.09 -27.01
N THR A 68 -7.21 0.96 -27.21
CA THR A 68 -6.98 1.64 -28.50
C THR A 68 -6.64 0.68 -29.64
N ASP A 69 -6.08 -0.49 -29.34
CA ASP A 69 -5.75 -1.55 -30.30
C ASP A 69 -6.82 -2.66 -30.39
N GLY A 70 -7.89 -2.57 -29.57
CA GLY A 70 -8.95 -3.57 -29.47
C GLY A 70 -8.64 -4.76 -28.54
N SER A 71 -7.62 -4.66 -27.71
CA SER A 71 -7.22 -5.66 -26.71
C SER A 71 -7.16 -5.04 -25.31
N VAL A 72 -7.32 -5.85 -24.26
CA VAL A 72 -7.06 -5.44 -22.87
C VAL A 72 -5.61 -5.69 -22.44
N ALA A 73 -4.85 -6.46 -23.23
CA ALA A 73 -3.45 -6.71 -22.96
C ALA A 73 -2.61 -5.46 -23.24
N GLY A 74 -1.63 -5.18 -22.38
CA GLY A 74 -0.87 -3.94 -22.39
C GLY A 74 -1.20 -3.08 -21.19
N SER A 75 -1.04 -1.76 -21.34
CA SER A 75 -1.10 -0.85 -20.21
C SER A 75 -2.51 -0.69 -19.65
N PHE A 76 -2.58 -0.72 -18.33
CA PHE A 76 -3.81 -0.49 -17.58
C PHE A 76 -3.47 0.17 -16.25
N PHE A 77 -4.50 0.64 -15.56
CA PHE A 77 -4.35 1.08 -14.19
C PHE A 77 -5.60 0.78 -13.39
N ASP A 78 -5.41 0.62 -12.09
CA ASP A 78 -6.48 0.44 -11.12
C ASP A 78 -6.57 1.67 -10.25
N THR A 79 -7.78 2.12 -9.96
CA THR A 79 -8.00 3.27 -9.09
C THR A 79 -9.37 3.23 -8.42
N ASN A 80 -9.47 3.91 -7.28
CA ASN A 80 -10.73 4.32 -6.68
C ASN A 80 -10.88 5.85 -6.60
N ASP A 81 -9.97 6.63 -7.19
CA ASP A 81 -10.01 8.11 -7.22
C ASP A 81 -11.26 8.61 -7.98
N PRO A 82 -12.22 9.26 -7.31
CA PRO A 82 -13.43 9.76 -7.95
C PRO A 82 -13.17 10.75 -9.08
N ALA A 83 -12.11 11.57 -9.01
CA ALA A 83 -11.79 12.55 -10.04
C ALA A 83 -11.32 11.86 -11.33
N THR A 84 -10.45 10.86 -11.20
CA THR A 84 -10.02 10.02 -12.32
C THR A 84 -11.21 9.27 -12.92
N LEU A 85 -12.04 8.61 -12.11
CA LEU A 85 -13.22 7.89 -12.58
C LEU A 85 -14.22 8.81 -13.31
N ALA A 86 -14.44 10.01 -12.79
CA ALA A 86 -15.30 11.01 -13.44
C ALA A 86 -14.74 11.46 -14.80
N SER A 87 -13.42 11.61 -14.93
CA SER A 87 -12.77 12.00 -16.18
C SER A 87 -12.94 10.97 -17.32
N TYR A 88 -13.10 9.69 -16.97
CA TYR A 88 -13.38 8.61 -17.92
C TYR A 88 -14.86 8.52 -18.30
N GLY A 89 -15.75 9.30 -17.66
CA GLY A 89 -17.17 9.33 -17.97
C GLY A 89 -17.84 7.98 -17.76
N ILE A 90 -17.43 7.24 -16.72
CA ILE A 90 -17.89 5.89 -16.44
C ILE A 90 -19.42 5.90 -16.20
N PRO A 91 -20.22 5.22 -17.04
CA PRO A 91 -21.67 5.14 -16.85
C PRO A 91 -22.00 4.17 -15.71
N THR A 92 -23.22 4.20 -15.18
CA THR A 92 -23.65 3.27 -14.12
C THR A 92 -23.92 1.85 -14.61
N SER A 93 -24.09 1.65 -15.92
CA SER A 93 -24.32 0.34 -16.52
C SER A 93 -24.12 0.39 -18.03
N GLY A 94 -23.81 -0.74 -18.66
CA GLY A 94 -23.82 -0.87 -20.11
C GLY A 94 -23.72 -2.31 -20.61
N THR A 95 -23.84 -2.50 -21.92
CA THR A 95 -23.62 -3.81 -22.55
C THR A 95 -22.14 -4.15 -22.55
N ALA A 96 -21.80 -5.33 -22.05
CA ALA A 96 -20.44 -5.82 -21.96
C ALA A 96 -19.80 -6.03 -23.36
N LEU A 97 -18.49 -6.22 -23.41
CA LEU A 97 -17.75 -6.52 -24.65
C LEU A 97 -18.19 -7.83 -25.32
N ASP A 98 -18.82 -8.75 -24.59
CA ASP A 98 -19.43 -9.95 -25.16
C ASP A 98 -20.70 -9.68 -26.01
N GLY A 99 -21.24 -8.46 -25.95
CA GLY A 99 -22.44 -8.03 -26.67
C GLY A 99 -23.77 -8.53 -26.11
N VAL A 100 -23.77 -9.21 -24.96
CA VAL A 100 -24.96 -9.85 -24.36
C VAL A 100 -25.12 -9.51 -22.89
N SER A 101 -24.04 -9.63 -22.11
CA SER A 101 -24.06 -9.39 -20.67
C SER A 101 -24.19 -7.90 -20.36
N THR A 102 -24.66 -7.58 -19.15
CA THR A 102 -24.71 -6.21 -18.64
C THR A 102 -23.63 -6.07 -17.58
N VAL A 103 -22.79 -5.05 -17.71
CA VAL A 103 -21.83 -4.65 -16.68
C VAL A 103 -22.48 -3.49 -15.93
N ASP A 104 -22.65 -3.66 -14.62
CA ASP A 104 -23.03 -2.60 -13.71
C ASP A 104 -21.77 -1.99 -13.11
N LEU A 105 -21.71 -0.66 -13.08
CA LEU A 105 -20.60 0.10 -12.51
C LEU A 105 -21.16 1.10 -11.51
N VAL A 106 -20.44 1.32 -10.43
CA VAL A 106 -20.82 2.27 -9.39
C VAL A 106 -19.63 3.12 -9.02
N MET A 107 -19.85 4.40 -8.74
CA MET A 107 -18.79 5.20 -8.12
C MET A 107 -18.54 4.65 -6.70
N PRO A 108 -17.28 4.56 -6.25
CA PRO A 108 -16.97 4.15 -4.88
C PRO A 108 -17.78 4.96 -3.87
N ASN A 109 -18.51 4.27 -3.00
CA ASN A 109 -19.32 4.89 -1.97
C ASN A 109 -18.56 4.90 -0.65
N CYS A 110 -17.64 5.85 -0.48
CA CYS A 110 -16.82 5.97 0.72
C CYS A 110 -17.67 6.07 2.00
N PRO A 111 -18.78 6.84 2.06
CA PRO A 111 -19.66 6.83 3.23
C PRO A 111 -20.31 5.48 3.58
N LEU A 112 -20.27 4.49 2.69
CA LEU A 112 -20.72 3.11 2.95
C LEU A 112 -19.56 2.13 3.15
N GLY A 113 -18.33 2.60 3.37
CA GLY A 113 -17.17 1.75 3.65
C GLY A 113 -16.39 1.28 2.43
N GLN A 114 -16.79 1.64 1.20
CA GLN A 114 -16.12 1.11 0.00
C GLN A 114 -14.75 1.76 -0.31
N CYS A 115 -14.33 2.70 0.53
CA CYS A 115 -13.03 3.35 0.44
C CYS A 115 -12.26 3.23 1.76
N ASP A 116 -12.74 2.46 2.74
CA ASP A 116 -12.30 2.62 4.12
C ASP A 116 -11.44 1.42 4.55
N ILE A 117 -10.52 1.67 5.46
CA ILE A 117 -9.99 0.62 6.33
C ILE A 117 -11.09 0.31 7.35
N ASP A 118 -11.55 -0.93 7.39
CA ASP A 118 -12.68 -1.35 8.22
C ASP A 118 -12.26 -2.11 9.48
N ALA A 119 -10.98 -2.44 9.61
CA ALA A 119 -10.46 -3.15 10.77
C ALA A 119 -9.00 -2.79 11.10
N LEU A 120 -8.69 -2.86 12.39
CA LEU A 120 -7.31 -2.82 12.92
C LEU A 120 -7.04 -4.16 13.60
N SER A 121 -6.86 -5.24 12.84
CA SER A 121 -6.90 -6.61 13.38
C SER A 121 -5.67 -6.92 14.26
N PRO A 122 -5.86 -7.47 15.48
CA PRO A 122 -7.05 -8.17 15.96
C PRO A 122 -8.00 -7.31 16.79
N LEU A 123 -7.82 -5.99 16.85
CA LEU A 123 -8.83 -5.12 17.43
C LEU A 123 -10.13 -5.30 16.65
N VAL A 124 -11.26 -5.28 17.35
CA VAL A 124 -12.59 -5.42 16.75
C VAL A 124 -13.39 -4.12 16.95
N PRO A 125 -13.03 -3.02 16.25
CA PRO A 125 -13.85 -1.82 16.24
C PRO A 125 -15.28 -2.10 15.76
N PRO A 126 -16.28 -1.31 16.20
CA PRO A 126 -16.21 -0.27 17.22
C PRO A 126 -16.30 -0.81 18.67
N LEU A 127 -16.42 -2.13 18.84
CA LEU A 127 -16.84 -2.75 20.10
C LEU A 127 -15.68 -3.14 21.05
N ALA A 128 -14.43 -2.95 20.62
CA ALA A 128 -13.24 -3.14 21.44
C ALA A 128 -12.93 -1.89 22.29
N THR A 129 -12.21 -2.07 23.40
CA THR A 129 -11.94 -1.01 24.40
C THR A 129 -10.61 -0.26 24.18
N ASP A 130 -9.91 -0.50 23.08
CA ASP A 130 -8.52 -0.04 22.85
C ASP A 130 -8.37 0.36 21.36
N ASN A 131 -9.37 1.07 20.84
CA ASN A 131 -9.48 1.51 19.44
C ASN A 131 -9.75 3.03 19.28
N GLU A 132 -9.82 3.78 20.38
CA GLU A 132 -9.80 5.25 20.41
C GLU A 132 -10.89 5.88 19.54
N GLY A 133 -12.01 5.18 19.39
CA GLY A 133 -13.13 5.63 18.60
C GLY A 133 -13.00 5.37 17.09
N PHE A 134 -12.04 4.56 16.63
CA PHE A 134 -11.98 4.12 15.25
C PHE A 134 -13.30 3.45 14.81
N LEU A 135 -13.83 3.86 13.65
CA LEU A 135 -15.17 3.59 13.11
C LEU A 135 -16.35 4.07 13.97
N GLN A 136 -16.11 4.89 14.99
CA GLN A 136 -17.16 5.55 15.79
C GLN A 136 -17.13 7.06 15.59
N THR A 137 -15.96 7.64 15.78
CA THR A 137 -15.70 9.08 15.79
C THR A 137 -14.73 9.51 14.69
N TRP A 138 -13.91 8.60 14.17
CA TRP A 138 -13.04 8.80 13.02
C TRP A 138 -12.81 7.47 12.30
N ASP A 139 -12.39 7.54 11.04
CA ASP A 139 -11.97 6.39 10.25
C ASP A 139 -10.75 6.74 9.37
N LEU A 140 -10.32 5.76 8.57
CA LEU A 140 -9.24 5.93 7.60
C LEU A 140 -9.77 5.59 6.22
N GLN A 141 -9.69 6.54 5.31
CA GLN A 141 -10.10 6.38 3.92
C GLN A 141 -8.87 6.22 3.03
N VAL A 142 -8.99 5.39 2.02
CA VAL A 142 -7.94 5.05 1.08
C VAL A 142 -8.29 5.63 -0.28
N GLU A 143 -7.35 6.35 -0.87
CA GLU A 143 -7.33 6.67 -2.29
C GLU A 143 -6.09 6.03 -2.92
N TYR A 144 -6.23 5.38 -4.07
CA TYR A 144 -5.10 4.76 -4.73
C TYR A 144 -5.19 4.86 -6.25
N THR A 145 -4.02 4.83 -6.88
CA THR A 145 -3.90 4.62 -8.32
C THR A 145 -2.66 3.78 -8.59
N PHE A 146 -2.83 2.60 -9.18
CA PHE A 146 -1.74 1.67 -9.51
C PHE A 146 -1.66 1.48 -11.02
N TYR A 147 -0.48 1.71 -11.58
CA TYR A 147 -0.19 1.54 -13.01
C TYR A 147 0.53 0.22 -13.25
N GLY A 148 0.14 -0.47 -14.31
CA GLY A 148 0.69 -1.76 -14.66
C GLY A 148 0.48 -2.14 -16.12
N ASP A 149 0.91 -3.35 -16.43
CA ASP A 149 0.65 -4.02 -17.70
C ASP A 149 -0.07 -5.35 -17.46
N LEU A 150 -1.06 -5.66 -18.30
CA LEU A 150 -1.77 -6.93 -18.32
C LEU A 150 -1.21 -7.81 -19.44
N ASP A 151 -0.83 -9.04 -19.10
CA ASP A 151 -0.46 -10.05 -20.09
C ASP A 151 -1.19 -11.40 -19.87
N ALA A 152 -0.75 -12.44 -20.58
CA ALA A 152 -1.36 -13.76 -20.48
C ALA A 152 -1.11 -14.48 -19.14
N SER A 153 -0.18 -13.98 -18.32
CA SER A 153 0.09 -14.46 -16.96
C SER A 153 -0.70 -13.70 -15.90
N GLY A 154 -1.22 -12.51 -16.22
CA GLY A 154 -2.04 -11.69 -15.35
C GLY A 154 -1.54 -10.25 -15.23
N PRO A 155 -2.08 -9.47 -14.28
CA PRO A 155 -1.66 -8.10 -14.05
C PRO A 155 -0.28 -8.03 -13.38
N THR A 156 0.55 -7.09 -13.81
CA THR A 156 1.78 -6.69 -13.11
C THR A 156 1.76 -5.18 -12.90
N TYR A 157 1.68 -4.75 -11.64
CA TYR A 157 1.76 -3.35 -11.24
C TYR A 157 3.20 -2.97 -10.91
N THR A 158 3.60 -1.77 -11.35
CA THR A 158 5.01 -1.33 -11.29
C THR A 158 5.19 0.06 -10.69
N SER A 159 4.13 0.87 -10.62
CA SER A 159 4.15 2.19 -9.99
C SER A 159 2.76 2.60 -9.55
N GLY A 160 2.66 3.64 -8.74
CA GLY A 160 1.39 4.13 -8.22
C GLY A 160 1.50 4.63 -6.79
N THR A 161 0.40 5.14 -6.27
CA THR A 161 0.29 5.61 -4.89
C THR A 161 -0.86 4.92 -4.16
N PHE A 162 -0.65 4.71 -2.87
CA PHE A 162 -1.65 4.30 -1.89
C PHE A 162 -1.66 5.36 -0.79
N ASP A 163 -2.70 6.19 -0.79
CA ASP A 163 -2.85 7.34 0.09
C ASP A 163 -3.92 7.05 1.13
N VAL A 164 -3.59 7.25 2.41
CA VAL A 164 -4.52 7.09 3.52
C VAL A 164 -4.82 8.45 4.13
N TYR A 165 -6.10 8.77 4.17
CA TYR A 165 -6.66 9.98 4.75
C TYR A 165 -7.30 9.66 6.10
N PHE A 166 -6.94 10.45 7.10
CA PHE A 166 -7.69 10.51 8.34
C PHE A 166 -8.97 11.30 8.09
N ASN A 167 -10.10 10.73 8.49
CA ASN A 167 -11.41 11.36 8.37
C ASN A 167 -12.08 11.39 9.75
N ASP A 168 -12.30 12.60 10.27
CA ASP A 168 -12.99 12.83 11.53
C ASP A 168 -14.51 12.92 11.26
N LEU A 169 -15.25 11.91 11.72
CA LEU A 169 -16.68 11.79 11.50
C LEU A 169 -17.53 12.87 12.21
N ASN A 170 -16.89 13.73 13.01
CA ASN A 170 -17.52 14.82 13.73
C ASN A 170 -17.04 16.21 13.30
N ASP A 171 -15.83 16.33 12.73
CA ASP A 171 -15.24 17.60 12.32
C ASP A 171 -14.30 17.45 11.11
N ASP A 172 -14.87 17.59 9.91
CA ASP A 172 -14.16 17.53 8.61
C ASP A 172 -12.95 18.50 8.51
N THR A 173 -12.79 19.48 9.42
CA THR A 173 -11.60 20.35 9.43
C THR A 173 -10.33 19.62 9.89
N ASN A 174 -10.48 18.46 10.53
CA ASN A 174 -9.38 17.59 10.92
C ASN A 174 -8.96 16.63 9.80
N ASP A 175 -9.75 16.53 8.72
CA ASP A 175 -9.49 15.61 7.61
C ASP A 175 -8.20 15.94 6.89
N ARG A 176 -7.34 14.93 6.72
CA ARG A 176 -6.00 15.12 6.15
C ARG A 176 -5.37 13.82 5.69
N LEU A 177 -4.48 13.92 4.72
CA LEU A 177 -3.56 12.85 4.37
C LEU A 177 -2.65 12.54 5.57
N VAL A 178 -2.56 11.25 5.95
CA VAL A 178 -1.74 10.80 7.07
C VAL A 178 -0.67 9.78 6.70
N LEU A 179 -0.77 9.14 5.53
CA LEU A 179 0.19 8.15 5.04
C LEU A 179 0.14 8.09 3.51
N THR A 180 1.31 8.01 2.86
CA THR A 180 1.45 7.70 1.44
C THR A 180 2.45 6.57 1.28
N GLY A 181 2.04 5.53 0.57
CA GLY A 181 2.91 4.48 0.04
C GLY A 181 3.12 4.64 -1.46
N GLU A 182 4.37 4.60 -1.92
CA GLU A 182 4.69 4.46 -3.35
C GLU A 182 4.89 3.00 -3.71
N LEU A 183 4.19 2.54 -4.74
CA LEU A 183 4.27 1.14 -5.19
C LEU A 183 5.66 0.85 -5.77
N THR A 184 6.32 -0.17 -5.22
CA THR A 184 7.65 -0.64 -5.67
C THR A 184 7.57 -1.93 -6.49
N GLY A 185 6.48 -2.68 -6.38
CA GLY A 185 6.25 -3.86 -7.19
C GLY A 185 5.02 -4.66 -6.80
N SER A 186 4.78 -5.74 -7.53
CA SER A 186 3.67 -6.66 -7.30
C SER A 186 4.05 -8.10 -7.55
N LEU A 187 3.31 -9.03 -6.94
CA LEU A 187 3.43 -10.46 -7.16
C LEU A 187 2.04 -11.09 -7.22
N LEU A 188 1.68 -11.65 -8.38
CA LEU A 188 0.50 -12.49 -8.51
C LEU A 188 0.84 -13.93 -8.12
N SER A 189 0.07 -14.48 -7.19
CA SER A 189 0.16 -15.86 -6.73
C SER A 189 -1.25 -16.47 -6.71
N PRO A 190 -1.51 -17.44 -7.58
CA PRO A 190 -2.89 -17.81 -7.92
C PRO A 190 -3.87 -16.63 -8.07
N ALA A 191 -4.90 -16.54 -7.21
CA ALA A 191 -5.87 -15.45 -7.19
C ALA A 191 -5.51 -14.34 -6.17
N ASN A 192 -4.39 -14.47 -5.46
CA ASN A 192 -3.89 -13.46 -4.54
C ASN A 192 -2.91 -12.55 -5.28
N LEU A 193 -2.98 -11.27 -4.97
CA LEU A 193 -2.12 -10.22 -5.45
C LEU A 193 -1.46 -9.56 -4.25
N TYR A 194 -0.13 -9.64 -4.21
CA TYR A 194 0.69 -8.92 -3.26
C TYR A 194 1.19 -7.64 -3.92
N LEU A 195 1.02 -6.49 -3.24
CA LEU A 195 1.54 -5.20 -3.66
C LEU A 195 2.49 -4.69 -2.58
N TYR A 196 3.68 -4.24 -3.00
CA TYR A 196 4.74 -3.79 -2.11
C TYR A 196 4.91 -2.29 -2.22
N PHE A 197 5.00 -1.59 -1.09
CA PHE A 197 5.12 -0.14 -1.05
C PHE A 197 6.26 0.31 -0.15
N ASP A 198 6.90 1.40 -0.54
CA ASP A 198 7.74 2.20 0.34
C ASP A 198 6.88 3.33 0.91
N ILE A 199 6.89 3.53 2.23
CA ILE A 199 6.24 4.69 2.84
C ILE A 199 7.08 5.93 2.52
N THR A 200 6.51 6.87 1.79
CA THR A 200 7.17 8.11 1.34
C THR A 200 6.66 9.36 2.05
N PHE A 201 5.50 9.26 2.70
CA PHE A 201 4.98 10.27 3.60
C PHE A 201 4.21 9.60 4.73
N VAL A 202 4.33 10.16 5.93
CA VAL A 202 3.51 9.81 7.08
C VAL A 202 3.50 11.01 8.02
N VAL A 203 2.38 11.25 8.71
CA VAL A 203 2.30 12.32 9.72
C VAL A 203 3.13 11.95 10.95
N ASP A 204 3.87 12.92 11.48
CA ASP A 204 4.65 12.79 12.70
C ASP A 204 3.80 12.28 13.88
N ASN A 205 4.32 11.31 14.63
CA ASN A 205 3.66 10.64 15.75
C ASN A 205 2.30 9.98 15.41
N PHE A 206 2.04 9.64 14.15
CA PHE A 206 0.79 8.97 13.75
C PHE A 206 0.91 7.44 13.74
N LEU A 207 1.84 6.89 12.94
CA LEU A 207 1.98 5.44 12.74
C LEU A 207 3.28 4.94 13.36
N PHE A 208 3.14 4.00 14.30
CA PHE A 208 4.27 3.30 14.90
C PHE A 208 4.27 1.85 14.48
N ILE A 209 5.44 1.35 14.07
CA ILE A 209 5.63 -0.02 13.60
C ILE A 209 6.75 -0.66 14.43
N GLN A 210 6.52 -1.87 14.90
CA GLN A 210 7.49 -2.65 15.65
C GLN A 210 8.59 -3.15 14.73
N ASP A 211 9.85 -2.90 15.11
CA ASP A 211 11.03 -3.45 14.45
C ASP A 211 11.31 -4.91 14.85
N ASP A 212 12.32 -5.52 14.23
CA ASP A 212 12.73 -6.91 14.50
C ASP A 212 13.22 -7.12 15.95
N ASN A 213 13.54 -6.04 16.69
CA ASN A 213 13.96 -6.06 18.09
C ASN A 213 12.77 -5.92 19.06
N GLY A 214 11.54 -5.79 18.56
CA GLY A 214 10.35 -5.60 19.36
C GLY A 214 10.12 -4.14 19.80
N VAL A 215 10.86 -3.18 19.24
CA VAL A 215 10.76 -1.75 19.56
C VAL A 215 9.83 -1.07 18.58
N PHE A 216 8.84 -0.33 19.09
CA PHE A 216 8.01 0.52 18.24
C PHE A 216 8.78 1.76 17.78
N VAL A 217 8.83 1.93 16.47
CA VAL A 217 9.50 3.05 15.80
C VAL A 217 8.45 3.89 15.10
N ASP A 218 8.50 5.21 15.30
CA ASP A 218 7.69 6.13 14.51
C ASP A 218 8.16 6.08 13.05
N ALA A 219 7.22 5.78 12.14
CA ALA A 219 7.51 5.72 10.71
C ALA A 219 8.01 7.08 10.18
N PHE A 220 7.55 8.21 10.75
CA PHE A 220 8.01 9.55 10.39
C PHE A 220 9.48 9.77 10.74
N ASP A 221 9.88 9.39 11.96
CA ASP A 221 11.27 9.50 12.40
C ASP A 221 12.18 8.59 11.57
N LYS A 222 11.72 7.38 11.24
CA LYS A 222 12.47 6.44 10.39
C LYS A 222 12.68 7.02 8.99
N LEU A 223 11.65 7.59 8.38
CA LEU A 223 11.74 8.26 7.08
C LEU A 223 12.69 9.47 7.14
N SER A 224 12.55 10.31 8.17
CA SER A 224 13.40 11.47 8.41
C SER A 224 14.88 11.12 8.62
N ALA A 225 15.15 9.93 9.17
CA ALA A 225 16.49 9.37 9.33
C ALA A 225 17.05 8.74 8.03
N GLY A 226 16.30 8.77 6.92
CA GLY A 226 16.68 8.17 5.64
C GLY A 226 16.45 6.66 5.55
N GLY A 227 15.66 6.11 6.47
CA GLY A 227 15.14 4.75 6.35
C GLY A 227 13.93 4.68 5.41
N THR A 228 13.51 3.45 5.10
CA THR A 228 12.37 3.19 4.22
C THR A 228 11.44 2.22 4.93
N PRO A 229 10.52 2.70 5.78
CA PRO A 229 9.40 1.88 6.24
C PRO A 229 8.62 1.36 5.03
N THR A 230 8.08 0.15 5.11
CA THR A 230 7.36 -0.46 3.98
C THR A 230 5.99 -0.94 4.38
N LEU A 231 5.11 -1.06 3.39
CA LEU A 231 3.81 -1.71 3.50
C LEU A 231 3.73 -2.87 2.52
N GLU A 232 2.99 -3.90 2.89
CA GLU A 232 2.60 -5.00 2.01
C GLU A 232 1.09 -5.14 2.07
N LEU A 233 0.44 -5.00 0.91
CA LEU A 233 -0.98 -5.23 0.72
C LEU A 233 -1.17 -6.62 0.11
N ASP A 234 -1.95 -7.45 0.78
CA ASP A 234 -2.45 -8.73 0.29
C ASP A 234 -3.93 -8.58 -0.07
N THR A 235 -4.27 -8.77 -1.34
CA THR A 235 -5.64 -8.66 -1.84
C THR A 235 -5.96 -9.78 -2.82
N ASN A 236 -7.24 -10.02 -3.04
CA ASN A 236 -7.71 -10.91 -4.10
C ASN A 236 -7.96 -10.16 -5.42
N VAL A 237 -7.68 -10.81 -6.55
CA VAL A 237 -8.17 -10.38 -7.87
C VAL A 237 -8.67 -11.63 -8.60
N ASP A 238 -9.99 -11.73 -8.82
CA ASP A 238 -10.61 -12.92 -9.42
C ASP A 238 -11.70 -12.58 -10.47
N PRO A 239 -11.51 -12.97 -11.75
CA PRO A 239 -10.30 -13.57 -12.33
C PRO A 239 -9.18 -12.52 -12.48
N PRO A 240 -7.90 -12.91 -12.36
CA PRO A 240 -6.78 -11.99 -12.62
C PRO A 240 -6.84 -11.40 -14.03
N ILE A 241 -7.21 -12.21 -15.02
CA ILE A 241 -7.41 -11.78 -16.41
C ILE A 241 -8.93 -11.59 -16.62
N PRO A 242 -9.39 -10.38 -16.97
CA PRO A 242 -10.81 -10.11 -17.17
C PRO A 242 -11.37 -10.89 -18.36
N THR A 243 -12.63 -11.30 -18.25
CA THR A 243 -13.38 -11.89 -19.35
C THR A 243 -14.26 -10.85 -20.05
N PRO A 244 -14.61 -11.02 -21.33
CA PRO A 244 -15.39 -10.02 -22.08
C PRO A 244 -16.76 -9.66 -21.48
N ASP A 245 -17.36 -10.56 -20.70
CA ASP A 245 -18.63 -10.35 -19.98
C ASP A 245 -18.48 -9.44 -18.75
N GLN A 246 -17.26 -9.17 -18.28
CA GLN A 246 -16.96 -8.29 -17.14
C GLN A 246 -16.55 -6.87 -17.56
N LEU A 247 -16.35 -6.64 -18.86
CA LEU A 247 -15.73 -5.42 -19.38
C LEU A 247 -16.75 -4.54 -20.09
N LEU A 248 -16.79 -3.27 -19.72
CA LEU A 248 -17.55 -2.24 -20.40
C LEU A 248 -16.62 -1.32 -21.21
N LEU A 249 -16.95 -1.10 -22.48
CA LEU A 249 -16.22 -0.15 -23.31
C LEU A 249 -16.71 1.28 -23.07
N VAL A 250 -15.79 2.19 -22.74
CA VAL A 250 -16.03 3.62 -22.58
C VAL A 250 -15.15 4.43 -23.53
N ALA A 251 -15.51 5.68 -23.80
CA ALA A 251 -14.81 6.51 -24.78
C ALA A 251 -13.43 6.99 -24.31
N GLY A 252 -13.22 7.12 -22.99
CA GLY A 252 -11.97 7.55 -22.34
C GLY A 252 -11.44 8.93 -22.76
N PRO A 253 -10.57 9.57 -21.95
CA PRO A 253 -9.94 10.84 -22.32
C PRO A 253 -8.84 10.66 -23.40
N SER A 254 -8.21 9.49 -23.48
CA SER A 254 -7.07 9.20 -24.36
C SER A 254 -7.42 8.26 -25.54
N GLY A 255 -8.68 7.86 -25.65
CA GLY A 255 -9.14 6.81 -26.56
C GLY A 255 -10.01 5.78 -25.85
N PRO A 256 -10.56 4.80 -26.58
CA PRO A 256 -11.43 3.79 -26.00
C PRO A 256 -10.72 3.05 -24.87
N ALA A 257 -11.43 2.86 -23.77
CA ALA A 257 -10.94 2.12 -22.61
C ALA A 257 -11.95 1.03 -22.24
N ALA A 258 -11.46 -0.15 -21.86
CA ALA A 258 -12.29 -1.19 -21.28
C ALA A 258 -12.22 -1.07 -19.75
N VAL A 259 -13.36 -1.12 -19.09
CA VAL A 259 -13.48 -0.89 -17.64
C VAL A 259 -14.14 -2.08 -16.99
N ARG A 260 -13.63 -2.50 -15.82
CA ARG A 260 -14.33 -3.40 -14.90
C ARG A 260 -14.24 -2.89 -13.48
N GLN A 261 -15.12 -3.40 -12.63
CA GLN A 261 -15.05 -3.20 -11.20
C GLN A 261 -15.08 -4.52 -10.45
N GLN A 262 -14.33 -4.58 -9.35
CA GLN A 262 -14.27 -5.73 -8.46
C GLN A 262 -14.22 -5.25 -7.01
N PRO A 263 -15.00 -5.86 -6.11
CA PRO A 263 -14.78 -5.67 -4.68
C PRO A 263 -13.49 -6.39 -4.30
N LEU A 264 -12.61 -5.68 -3.60
CA LEU A 264 -11.40 -6.21 -3.02
C LEU A 264 -11.60 -6.43 -1.53
N ASP A 265 -11.14 -7.58 -1.07
CA ASP A 265 -11.00 -7.90 0.34
C ASP A 265 -9.52 -8.18 0.59
N GLY A 266 -8.97 -7.60 1.64
CA GLY A 266 -7.54 -7.73 1.88
C GLY A 266 -7.07 -7.11 3.18
N SER A 267 -5.75 -7.09 3.30
CA SER A 267 -5.06 -6.59 4.47
C SER A 267 -3.78 -5.87 4.09
N VAL A 268 -3.43 -4.83 4.84
CA VAL A 268 -2.14 -4.13 4.74
C VAL A 268 -1.34 -4.35 6.01
N THR A 269 -0.11 -4.82 5.87
CA THR A 269 0.85 -4.97 6.97
C THR A 269 1.99 -3.96 6.82
N GLY A 270 2.62 -3.60 7.94
CA GLY A 270 3.75 -2.66 7.96
C GLY A 270 5.03 -3.32 8.47
N SER A 271 6.18 -2.82 8.01
CA SER A 271 7.47 -3.25 8.54
C SER A 271 8.50 -2.12 8.58
N ILE A 272 9.48 -2.25 9.48
CA ILE A 272 10.65 -1.38 9.57
C ILE A 272 11.87 -2.19 9.15
N PRO A 273 12.35 -2.05 7.90
CA PRO A 273 13.58 -2.70 7.49
C PRO A 273 14.76 -2.25 8.35
N GLU A 274 15.52 -3.24 8.82
CA GLU A 274 16.78 -3.01 9.50
C GLU A 274 17.78 -2.36 8.52
N PRO A 275 18.60 -1.37 8.96
CA PRO A 275 19.66 -0.85 8.12
C PRO A 275 20.58 -2.00 7.70
N ALA A 276 20.66 -2.26 6.39
CA ALA A 276 21.51 -3.33 5.88
C ALA A 276 22.92 -3.16 6.45
N THR A 277 23.44 -4.20 7.10
CA THR A 277 24.73 -4.27 7.80
C THR A 277 25.97 -3.96 6.92
N LEU A 278 25.75 -3.56 5.66
CA LEU A 278 26.75 -3.08 4.71
C LEU A 278 27.51 -1.84 5.20
N GLY A 279 26.88 -0.95 5.98
CA GLY A 279 27.56 0.17 6.62
C GLY A 279 28.61 -0.26 7.67
N LEU A 280 28.32 -1.33 8.40
CA LEU A 280 29.20 -1.87 9.46
C LEU A 280 30.40 -2.65 8.89
N LEU A 281 30.22 -3.36 7.77
CA LEU A 281 31.33 -4.00 7.05
C LEU A 281 32.25 -2.98 6.35
N GLY A 282 31.67 -1.89 5.80
CA GLY A 282 32.45 -0.79 5.20
C GLY A 282 33.33 -0.05 6.20
N ALA A 283 32.82 0.23 7.40
CA ALA A 283 33.60 0.83 8.49
C ALA A 283 34.64 -0.16 9.08
N GLY A 284 34.28 -1.45 9.20
CA GLY A 284 35.18 -2.50 9.67
C GLY A 284 36.39 -2.74 8.76
N LEU A 285 36.18 -2.74 7.43
CA LEU A 285 37.26 -2.88 6.45
C LEU A 285 38.17 -1.64 6.37
N LEU A 286 37.62 -0.43 6.55
CA LEU A 286 38.43 0.78 6.69
C LEU A 286 39.29 0.74 7.96
N GLY A 287 38.74 0.28 9.10
CA GLY A 287 39.50 0.08 10.34
C GLY A 287 40.64 -0.95 10.22
N ILE A 288 40.41 -2.05 9.49
CA ILE A 288 41.43 -3.08 9.24
C ILE A 288 42.48 -2.59 8.22
N GLY A 289 42.10 -1.75 7.25
CA GLY A 289 43.02 -1.12 6.30
C GLY A 289 44.01 -0.14 6.96
N PHE A 290 43.56 0.62 7.97
CA PHE A 290 44.43 1.49 8.77
C PHE A 290 45.29 0.70 9.79
N ALA A 291 44.83 -0.47 10.26
CA ALA A 291 45.62 -1.35 11.12
C ALA A 291 46.70 -2.13 10.34
N GLY A 292 46.41 -2.54 9.10
CA GLY A 292 47.34 -3.26 8.23
C GLY A 292 48.50 -2.40 7.69
N SER A 293 48.27 -1.11 7.49
CA SER A 293 49.31 -0.17 7.00
C SER A 293 50.35 0.23 8.07
N ARG A 294 50.07 -0.01 9.36
CA ARG A 294 51.05 0.21 10.45
C ARG A 294 52.00 -0.97 10.70
N ARG A 295 51.80 -2.14 10.08
CA ARG A 295 52.63 -3.34 10.30
C ARG A 295 53.72 -3.61 9.26
N ARG A 296 53.92 -2.72 8.27
CA ARG A 296 55.03 -2.80 7.32
C ARG A 296 56.09 -1.71 7.54
N LYS A 297 56.70 -1.70 8.73
CA LYS A 297 58.06 -1.19 8.96
C LYS A 297 58.64 -1.95 10.14
N HIS A 298 59.34 -3.04 9.85
CA HIS A 298 60.44 -3.66 10.61
C HIS A 298 60.56 -5.15 10.22
N ALA A 299 61.34 -5.40 9.17
CA ALA A 299 62.24 -6.54 8.95
C ALA A 299 62.88 -6.35 7.59
#